data_AF-F8L234-F1
#
_entry.id   AF-F8L234-F1
#
_cell.length_a   1.000
_cell.length_b   1.000
_cell.length_c   1.000
_cell.angle_alpha   90.00
_cell.angle_beta   90.00
_cell.angle_gamma   90.00
#
_symmetry.space_group_name_H-M   'P 1'
#
loop_
_entity.id
_entity.type
_entity.pdbx_description
1 polymer ?
#
loop_
_entity_poly.entity_id
_entity_poly.type
_entity_poly.pdbx_seq_one_letter_code
_entity_poly.pdbx_strand_id
1 'polypeptide(L)'
;MASHLIENDVPFAYFSFCESENEIARKMISNTSEVPLEKCILPLNDKSQAKTGLKAEEFQRVVLAINIMQKESHVLISDDRCSISELIESLESAVKQEVSVIFIDYFQVLGGIRTGDVYQESSKMINELKLFANQHNVSIVVASQLSRKVEERPGHRPMMTDFCDTGVIEEASDQILFLLRREYYDPMDKPGIGEIIVAKNRFGLTGAVNVTFRKEVGKFENYTSYKQNYVSNIELDEFSHFRS
;
A
#
# COMPACT_ATOMS: atom_id res chain seq x y z
N MET A 1 -1.12 6.07 -2.68
CA MET A 1 -1.25 7.24 -1.79
C MET A 1 0.06 7.97 -1.67
N ALA A 2 1.12 7.38 -1.09
CA ALA A 2 2.43 8.04 -1.00
C ALA A 2 2.97 8.55 -2.34
N SER A 3 2.92 7.75 -3.42
CA SER A 3 3.32 8.20 -4.77
C SER A 3 2.53 9.42 -5.26
N HIS A 4 1.25 9.52 -4.92
CA HIS A 4 0.43 10.68 -5.26
C HIS A 4 0.79 11.92 -4.45
N LEU A 5 1.23 11.76 -3.19
CA LEU A 5 1.74 12.88 -2.40
C LEU A 5 3.04 13.43 -2.97
N ILE A 6 3.92 12.55 -3.47
CA ILE A 6 5.14 12.94 -4.21
C ILE A 6 4.77 13.79 -5.43
N GLU A 7 3.77 13.37 -6.22
CA GLU A 7 3.32 14.11 -7.41
C GLU A 7 2.72 15.49 -7.10
N ASN A 8 2.27 15.72 -5.86
CA ASN A 8 1.62 16.97 -5.44
C ASN A 8 2.48 17.78 -4.45
N ASP A 9 3.78 17.47 -4.35
CA ASP A 9 4.74 18.15 -3.47
C ASP A 9 4.27 18.22 -2.00
N VAL A 10 3.65 17.15 -1.52
CA VAL A 10 3.18 17.04 -0.13
C VAL A 10 4.20 16.25 0.70
N PRO A 11 4.90 16.88 1.66
CA PRO A 11 5.89 16.19 2.49
C PRO A 11 5.25 15.11 3.36
N PHE A 12 5.84 13.91 3.35
CA PHE A 12 5.37 12.78 4.13
C PHE A 12 6.51 11.95 4.71
N ALA A 13 6.22 11.20 5.77
CA ALA A 13 7.09 10.18 6.30
C ALA A 13 6.50 8.79 6.08
N TYR A 14 7.33 7.79 5.79
CA TYR A 14 6.94 6.40 5.66
C TYR A 14 7.78 5.55 6.61
N PHE A 15 7.12 4.93 7.58
CA PHE A 15 7.70 4.04 8.56
C PHE A 15 7.33 2.61 8.20
N SER A 16 8.35 1.78 7.96
CA SER A 16 8.18 0.36 7.66
C SER A 16 8.91 -0.51 8.68
N PHE A 17 8.24 -1.57 9.13
CA PHE A 17 8.78 -2.56 10.07
C PHE A 17 8.97 -3.95 9.44
N CYS A 18 8.65 -4.09 8.15
CA CYS A 18 8.65 -5.38 7.47
C CYS A 18 9.37 -5.39 6.13
N GLU A 19 9.61 -4.22 5.56
CA GLU A 19 10.29 -4.06 4.28
C GLU A 19 11.36 -3.01 4.40
N SER A 20 12.50 -3.28 3.76
CA SER A 20 13.65 -2.35 3.75
C SER A 20 13.37 -1.06 2.96
N GLU A 21 14.11 0.02 3.26
CA GLU A 21 14.01 1.29 2.52
C GLU A 21 14.14 1.10 1.00
N ASN A 22 15.03 0.20 0.57
CA ASN A 22 15.25 -0.10 -0.84
C ASN A 22 14.04 -0.77 -1.51
N GLU A 23 13.31 -1.62 -0.79
CA GLU A 23 12.12 -2.28 -1.32
C GLU A 23 10.95 -1.31 -1.45
N ILE A 24 10.77 -0.45 -0.45
CA ILE A 24 9.78 0.63 -0.48
C ILE A 24 10.08 1.59 -1.63
N ALA A 25 11.33 2.06 -1.73
CA ALA A 25 11.77 2.94 -2.80
C ALA A 25 11.55 2.29 -4.17
N ARG A 26 11.87 1.01 -4.33
CA ARG A 26 11.62 0.25 -5.55
C ARG A 26 10.12 0.22 -5.92
N LYS A 27 9.23 -0.01 -4.95
CA LYS A 27 7.77 0.01 -5.18
C LYS A 27 7.29 1.39 -5.58
N MET A 28 7.78 2.44 -4.93
CA MET A 28 7.47 3.83 -5.30
C MET A 28 7.94 4.14 -6.73
N ILE A 29 9.17 3.79 -7.09
CA ILE A 29 9.70 3.95 -8.45
C ILE A 29 8.82 3.20 -9.46
N SER A 30 8.46 1.94 -9.19
CA SER A 30 7.61 1.15 -10.08
C SER A 30 6.24 1.80 -10.30
N ASN A 31 5.64 2.32 -9.21
CA ASN A 31 4.34 2.98 -9.25
C ASN A 31 4.36 4.30 -10.05
N THR A 32 5.42 5.11 -9.85
CA THR A 32 5.58 6.43 -10.49
C THR A 32 6.07 6.32 -11.94
N SER A 33 6.97 5.38 -12.25
CA SER A 33 7.53 5.20 -13.60
C SER A 33 6.65 4.37 -14.54
N GLU A 34 5.63 3.71 -13.99
CA GLU A 34 4.81 2.71 -14.68
C GLU A 34 5.62 1.56 -15.29
N VAL A 35 6.75 1.24 -14.67
CA VAL A 35 7.59 0.11 -15.06
C VAL A 35 7.33 -1.04 -14.07
N PRO A 36 7.16 -2.27 -14.56
CA PRO A 36 6.92 -3.42 -13.69
C PRO A 36 7.97 -3.56 -12.59
N LEU A 37 7.53 -3.94 -11.38
CA LEU A 37 8.37 -4.00 -10.18
C LEU A 37 9.61 -4.88 -10.37
N GLU A 38 9.42 -6.00 -11.06
CA GLU A 38 10.45 -6.98 -11.42
C GLU A 38 11.60 -6.39 -12.25
N LYS A 39 11.35 -5.33 -13.02
CA LYS A 39 12.37 -4.63 -13.81
C LYS A 39 13.04 -3.49 -13.05
N CYS A 40 12.47 -3.04 -11.93
CA CYS A 40 12.95 -1.91 -11.14
C CYS A 40 14.03 -2.34 -10.12
N ILE A 41 15.10 -3.03 -10.55
CA ILE A 41 16.14 -3.50 -9.62
C ILE A 41 17.15 -2.38 -9.34
N LEU A 42 17.38 -2.07 -8.06
CA LEU A 42 18.42 -1.16 -7.57
C LEU A 42 19.64 -1.98 -7.09
N PRO A 43 20.90 -1.51 -7.25
CA PRO A 43 21.32 -0.23 -7.80
C PRO A 43 21.44 -0.25 -9.34
N LEU A 44 21.02 0.84 -10.00
CA LEU A 44 21.13 1.03 -11.46
C LEU A 44 22.59 1.24 -11.95
N ASN A 45 23.58 1.05 -11.08
CA ASN A 45 24.98 1.44 -11.31
C ASN A 45 25.81 0.42 -12.09
N ASP A 46 25.22 -0.69 -12.52
CA ASP A 46 25.95 -1.69 -13.25
C ASP A 46 25.72 -1.50 -14.76
N LYS A 47 26.82 -1.39 -15.53
CA LYS A 47 26.83 -1.30 -17.01
C LYS A 47 26.20 -2.52 -17.69
N SER A 48 25.64 -3.44 -16.91
CA SER A 48 24.80 -4.54 -17.33
C SER A 48 23.32 -4.10 -17.37
N GLN A 49 22.98 -3.24 -18.34
CA GLN A 49 21.60 -3.15 -18.88
C GLN A 49 21.01 -4.54 -19.23
N ALA A 50 21.88 -5.55 -19.36
CA ALA A 50 21.58 -6.94 -19.62
C ALA A 50 20.86 -7.71 -18.50
N LYS A 51 20.75 -7.21 -17.25
CA LYS A 51 20.05 -7.96 -16.17
C LYS A 51 18.58 -7.58 -15.94
N THR A 52 18.15 -6.36 -16.31
CA THR A 52 16.78 -5.88 -16.04
C THR A 52 15.85 -5.91 -17.25
N GLY A 53 16.39 -6.03 -18.48
CA GLY A 53 15.59 -6.05 -19.70
C GLY A 53 14.78 -4.75 -19.94
N LEU A 54 15.22 -3.63 -19.36
CA LEU A 54 14.58 -2.33 -19.53
C LEU A 54 14.80 -1.80 -20.95
N LYS A 55 13.70 -1.40 -21.60
CA LYS A 55 13.76 -0.63 -22.84
C LYS A 55 14.26 0.79 -22.56
N ALA A 56 14.77 1.47 -23.59
CA ALA A 56 15.27 2.85 -23.46
C ALA A 56 14.23 3.82 -22.86
N GLU A 57 12.97 3.70 -23.28
CA GLU A 57 11.86 4.51 -22.75
C GLU A 57 11.53 4.18 -21.29
N GLU A 58 11.56 2.89 -20.91
CA GLU A 58 11.35 2.45 -19.52
C GLU A 58 12.45 2.99 -18.62
N PHE A 59 13.70 2.95 -19.08
CA PHE A 59 14.85 3.50 -18.38
C PHE A 59 14.71 5.01 -18.13
N GLN A 60 14.28 5.77 -19.15
CA GLN A 60 14.04 7.21 -19.01
C GLN A 60 12.96 7.52 -17.96
N ARG A 61 11.85 6.76 -17.95
CA ARG A 61 10.79 6.92 -16.93
C ARG A 61 11.28 6.59 -15.53
N VAL A 62 12.09 5.55 -15.37
CA VAL A 62 12.69 5.18 -14.08
C VAL A 62 13.62 6.27 -13.57
N VAL A 63 14.50 6.81 -14.42
CA VAL A 63 15.39 7.91 -14.05
C VAL A 63 14.60 9.16 -13.64
N LEU A 64 13.54 9.49 -14.37
CA LEU A 64 12.66 10.60 -14.03
C LEU A 64 11.98 10.38 -12.66
N ALA A 65 11.44 9.18 -12.41
CA ALA A 65 10.83 8.84 -11.12
C ALA A 65 11.83 8.96 -9.96
N ILE A 66 13.07 8.51 -10.15
CA ILE A 66 14.15 8.65 -9.13
C ILE A 66 14.44 10.13 -8.85
N ASN A 67 14.54 10.95 -9.89
CA ASN A 67 14.80 12.39 -9.72
C ASN A 67 13.67 13.09 -8.97
N ILE A 68 12.42 12.74 -9.27
CA ILE A 68 11.25 13.24 -8.53
C ILE A 68 11.36 12.82 -7.07
N MET A 69 11.62 11.54 -6.80
CA MET A 69 11.77 11.05 -5.42
C MET A 69 12.89 11.80 -4.68
N GLN A 70 14.10 11.90 -5.25
CA GLN A 70 15.24 12.57 -4.60
C GLN A 70 15.02 14.05 -4.30
N LYS A 71 14.18 14.72 -5.08
CA LYS A 71 13.93 16.16 -4.95
C LYS A 71 12.95 16.48 -3.81
N GLU A 72 12.01 15.59 -3.55
CA GLU A 72 10.92 15.85 -2.61
C GLU A 72 11.27 15.42 -1.18
N SER A 73 10.82 16.20 -0.20
CA SER A 73 11.03 15.98 1.23
C SER A 73 10.17 14.81 1.72
N HIS A 74 10.68 13.60 1.51
CA HIS A 74 10.10 12.38 2.04
C HIS A 74 11.11 11.68 2.95
N VAL A 75 10.65 11.30 4.14
CA VAL A 75 11.45 10.57 5.12
C VAL A 75 11.07 9.11 5.03
N LEU A 76 11.96 8.28 4.49
CA LEU A 76 11.82 6.83 4.55
C LEU A 76 12.61 6.34 5.76
N ILE A 77 11.92 5.70 6.69
CA ILE A 77 12.55 5.05 7.83
C ILE A 77 12.12 3.59 7.81
N SER A 78 13.09 2.69 7.70
CA SER A 78 12.90 1.27 7.90
C SER A 78 13.66 0.84 9.15
N ASP A 79 12.93 0.40 10.17
CA ASP A 79 13.54 -0.19 11.36
C ASP A 79 12.83 -1.51 11.62
N ASP A 80 13.54 -2.64 11.62
CA ASP A 80 12.90 -3.94 11.79
C ASP A 80 12.35 -4.15 13.21
N ARG A 81 12.77 -3.34 14.21
CA ARG A 81 12.32 -3.48 15.62
C ARG A 81 12.47 -2.17 16.41
N CYS A 82 11.45 -1.31 16.39
CA CYS A 82 11.41 -0.17 17.29
C CYS A 82 10.46 -0.41 18.49
N SER A 83 10.81 0.13 19.65
CA SER A 83 9.87 0.33 20.75
C SER A 83 8.90 1.47 20.41
N ILE A 84 7.81 1.59 21.17
CA ILE A 84 6.86 2.70 20.99
C ILE A 84 7.57 4.04 21.22
N SER A 85 8.46 4.13 22.22
CA SER A 85 9.22 5.35 22.50
C SER A 85 10.12 5.75 21.33
N GLU A 86 10.86 4.79 20.75
CA GLU A 86 11.71 5.03 19.58
C GLU A 86 10.91 5.43 18.34
N LEU A 87 9.70 4.87 18.17
CA LEU A 87 8.77 5.32 17.14
C LEU A 87 8.42 6.80 17.35
N ILE A 88 7.96 7.18 18.55
CA ILE A 88 7.59 8.57 18.85
C ILE A 88 8.77 9.52 18.64
N GLU A 89 9.99 9.17 19.04
CA GLU A 89 11.18 9.98 18.78
C GLU A 89 11.45 10.14 17.28
N SER A 90 11.24 9.09 16.49
CA SER A 90 11.38 9.14 15.04
C SER A 90 10.26 9.96 14.38
N LEU A 91 9.03 9.90 14.90
CA LEU A 91 7.92 10.75 14.47
C LEU A 91 8.20 12.23 14.78
N GLU A 92 8.71 12.55 15.98
CA GLU A 92 9.16 13.91 16.34
C GLU A 92 10.24 14.44 15.38
N SER A 93 11.20 13.58 15.02
CA SER A 93 12.22 13.93 14.02
C SER A 93 11.63 14.20 12.64
N ALA A 94 10.64 13.41 12.23
CA ALA A 94 9.94 13.59 10.95
C ALA A 94 9.11 14.88 10.92
N VAL A 95 8.37 15.20 12.00
CA VAL A 95 7.56 16.43 12.09
C VAL A 95 8.43 17.69 12.02
N LYS A 96 9.67 17.65 12.54
CA LYS A 96 10.64 18.76 12.37
C LYS A 96 11.04 19.02 10.91
N GLN A 97 10.78 18.07 10.02
CA GLN A 97 10.96 18.22 8.57
C GLN A 97 9.67 18.66 7.85
N GLU A 98 8.70 19.20 8.59
CA GLU A 98 7.44 19.74 8.08
C GLU A 98 6.58 18.71 7.33
N VAL A 99 6.65 17.43 7.74
CA VAL A 99 5.78 16.38 7.18
C VAL A 99 4.32 16.61 7.58
N SER A 100 3.42 16.43 6.61
CA SER A 100 1.98 16.59 6.80
C SER A 100 1.23 15.26 6.95
N VAL A 101 1.81 14.19 6.38
CA VAL A 101 1.25 12.84 6.39
C VAL A 101 2.31 11.85 6.85
N ILE A 102 1.92 10.90 7.69
CA ILE A 102 2.79 9.84 8.19
C ILE A 102 2.14 8.50 7.86
N PHE A 103 2.84 7.64 7.12
CA PHE A 103 2.45 6.27 6.85
C PHE A 103 3.19 5.33 7.81
N ILE A 104 2.50 4.34 8.36
CA ILE A 104 3.06 3.33 9.27
C ILE A 104 2.65 1.93 8.79
N ASP A 105 3.62 1.07 8.50
CA ASP A 105 3.46 -0.26 7.90
C ASP A 105 4.34 -1.33 8.59
N TYR A 106 3.84 -2.20 9.46
CA TYR A 106 2.55 -2.26 10.13
C TYR A 106 2.79 -2.50 11.63
N PHE A 107 1.90 -1.99 12.48
CA PHE A 107 2.15 -1.87 13.92
C PHE A 107 2.17 -3.19 14.73
N GLN A 108 1.74 -4.33 14.18
CA GLN A 108 1.65 -5.59 14.93
C GLN A 108 3.00 -6.28 15.14
N VAL A 109 4.08 -5.80 14.51
CA VAL A 109 5.46 -6.30 14.73
C VAL A 109 6.16 -5.60 15.90
N LEU A 110 5.57 -4.53 16.43
CA LEU A 110 6.13 -3.73 17.52
C LEU A 110 5.80 -4.39 18.86
N GLY A 111 6.58 -5.41 19.20
CA GLY A 111 6.35 -6.21 20.40
C GLY A 111 7.18 -7.48 20.37
N GLY A 112 8.49 -7.35 20.58
CA GLY A 112 9.42 -8.48 20.73
C GLY A 112 9.15 -9.39 21.95
N ILE A 113 7.99 -9.27 22.59
CA ILE A 113 7.65 -9.95 23.85
C ILE A 113 6.44 -10.86 23.59
N ARG A 114 6.72 -12.13 23.28
CA ARG A 114 5.73 -13.23 23.15
C ARG A 114 4.99 -13.55 24.47
N THR A 115 5.00 -12.65 25.45
CA THR A 115 4.45 -12.83 26.80
C THR A 115 3.57 -11.66 27.28
N GLY A 116 3.38 -10.61 26.46
CA GLY A 116 2.50 -9.48 26.76
C GLY A 116 1.09 -9.62 26.16
N ASP A 117 0.11 -8.94 26.76
CA ASP A 117 -1.23 -8.79 26.21
C ASP A 117 -1.16 -7.86 24.98
N VAL A 118 -0.96 -8.45 23.79
CA VAL A 118 -0.84 -7.77 22.48
C VAL A 118 -1.95 -6.72 22.29
N TYR A 119 -3.14 -6.97 22.85
CA TYR A 119 -4.23 -6.02 22.85
C TYR A 119 -3.88 -4.72 23.58
N GLN A 120 -3.30 -4.80 24.78
CA GLN A 120 -2.93 -3.63 25.57
C GLN A 120 -1.84 -2.81 24.91
N GLU A 121 -0.83 -3.46 24.32
CA GLU A 121 0.26 -2.78 23.61
C GLU A 121 -0.26 -2.06 22.36
N SER A 122 -1.08 -2.75 21.55
CA SER A 122 -1.72 -2.17 20.37
C SER A 122 -2.61 -0.98 20.76
N SER A 123 -3.41 -1.15 21.81
CA SER A 123 -4.29 -0.11 22.33
C SER A 123 -3.53 1.13 22.81
N LYS A 124 -2.41 0.92 23.51
CA LYS A 124 -1.54 2.00 23.95
C LYS A 124 -0.95 2.76 22.75
N MET A 125 -0.41 2.02 21.77
CA MET A 125 0.16 2.62 20.56
C MET A 125 -0.85 3.44 19.78
N ILE A 126 -2.04 2.93 19.52
CA ILE A 126 -3.07 3.65 18.74
C ILE A 126 -3.46 4.97 19.43
N ASN A 127 -3.60 4.95 20.75
CA ASN A 127 -3.91 6.14 21.52
C ASN A 127 -2.74 7.16 21.48
N GLU A 128 -1.50 6.70 21.63
CA GLU A 128 -0.32 7.56 21.53
C GLU A 128 -0.19 8.18 20.13
N LEU A 129 -0.41 7.40 19.07
CA LEU A 129 -0.44 7.91 17.69
C LEU A 129 -1.56 8.93 17.49
N LYS A 130 -2.75 8.70 18.05
CA LYS A 130 -3.87 9.66 17.94
C LYS A 130 -3.57 10.96 18.68
N LEU A 131 -2.96 10.89 19.86
CA LEU A 131 -2.51 12.06 20.61
C LEU A 131 -1.43 12.82 19.83
N PHE A 132 -0.44 12.11 19.29
CA PHE A 132 0.63 12.69 18.47
C PHE A 132 0.08 13.42 17.24
N ALA A 133 -0.83 12.77 16.49
CA ALA A 133 -1.49 13.35 15.32
C ALA A 133 -2.19 14.68 15.66
N ASN A 134 -2.93 14.69 16.76
CA ASN A 134 -3.65 15.89 17.22
C ASN A 134 -2.71 16.99 17.72
N GLN A 135 -1.63 16.62 18.42
CA GLN A 135 -0.65 17.58 18.98
C GLN A 135 0.13 18.31 17.88
N HIS A 136 0.52 17.58 16.83
CA HIS A 136 1.35 18.08 15.75
C HIS A 136 0.57 18.46 14.48
N ASN A 137 -0.75 18.30 14.50
CA ASN A 137 -1.64 18.58 13.37
C ASN A 137 -1.23 17.86 12.08
N VAL A 138 -0.89 16.56 12.20
CA VAL A 138 -0.50 15.69 11.08
C VAL A 138 -1.49 14.56 10.89
N SER A 139 -1.63 14.07 9.66
CA SER A 139 -2.46 12.90 9.36
C SER A 139 -1.63 11.63 9.45
N ILE A 140 -2.03 10.69 10.32
CA ILE A 140 -1.37 9.37 10.41
C ILE A 140 -2.24 8.31 9.72
N VAL A 141 -1.65 7.61 8.76
CA VAL A 141 -2.24 6.48 8.04
C VAL A 141 -1.51 5.21 8.46
N VAL A 142 -2.25 4.28 9.06
CA VAL A 142 -1.68 3.04 9.59
C VAL A 142 -2.21 1.86 8.80
N ALA A 143 -1.31 1.01 8.30
CA ALA A 143 -1.66 -0.29 7.73
C ALA A 143 -1.90 -1.30 8.87
N SER A 144 -2.97 -2.09 8.74
CA SER A 144 -3.36 -3.10 9.73
C SER A 144 -3.68 -4.41 9.02
N GLN A 145 -3.17 -5.51 9.56
CA GLN A 145 -3.58 -6.84 9.10
C GLN A 145 -4.88 -7.25 9.78
N LEU A 146 -5.78 -7.84 9.00
CA LEU A 146 -7.07 -8.34 9.47
C LEU A 146 -6.93 -9.76 10.01
N SER A 147 -7.89 -10.16 10.86
CA SER A 147 -8.04 -11.55 11.25
C SER A 147 -8.27 -12.46 10.04
N ARG A 148 -7.66 -13.66 10.05
CA ARG A 148 -7.86 -14.68 8.99
C ARG A 148 -9.32 -15.16 8.87
N LYS A 149 -10.17 -14.87 9.86
CA LYS A 149 -11.62 -15.13 9.81
C LYS A 149 -12.31 -14.53 8.58
N VAL A 150 -11.76 -13.47 7.99
CA VAL A 150 -12.27 -12.90 6.74
C VAL A 150 -12.24 -13.91 5.59
N GLU A 151 -11.28 -14.83 5.57
CA GLU A 151 -11.12 -15.84 4.52
C GLU A 151 -12.20 -16.92 4.58
N GLU A 152 -12.74 -17.21 5.77
CA GLU A 152 -13.79 -18.22 5.97
C GLU A 152 -15.18 -17.72 5.55
N ARG A 153 -15.35 -16.40 5.43
CA ARG A 153 -16.64 -15.76 5.14
C ARG A 153 -16.99 -15.85 3.65
N PRO A 154 -18.24 -16.18 3.28
CA PRO A 154 -18.69 -16.09 1.90
C PRO A 154 -18.46 -14.69 1.31
N GLY A 155 -17.78 -14.64 0.17
CA GLY A 155 -17.46 -13.39 -0.54
C GLY A 155 -16.30 -12.59 0.06
N HIS A 156 -15.64 -13.09 1.11
CA HIS A 156 -14.38 -12.57 1.69
C HIS A 156 -14.38 -11.06 2.00
N ARG A 157 -15.56 -10.49 2.24
CA ARG A 157 -15.69 -9.04 2.44
C ARG A 157 -15.23 -8.69 3.86
N PRO A 158 -14.21 -7.82 4.02
CA PRO A 158 -13.80 -7.33 5.32
C PRO A 158 -14.92 -6.58 6.03
N MET A 159 -14.96 -6.71 7.35
CA MET A 159 -15.88 -5.97 8.21
C MET A 159 -15.21 -5.52 9.50
N MET A 160 -15.84 -4.60 10.23
CA MET A 160 -15.30 -4.01 11.45
C MET A 160 -14.88 -5.04 12.51
N THR A 161 -15.65 -6.13 12.66
CA THR A 161 -15.31 -7.22 13.59
C THR A 161 -14.04 -7.99 13.21
N ASP A 162 -13.49 -7.79 12.01
CA ASP A 162 -12.22 -8.41 11.64
C ASP A 162 -11.02 -7.72 12.33
N PHE A 163 -11.25 -6.56 12.97
CA PHE A 163 -10.35 -5.92 13.95
C PHE A 163 -10.56 -6.41 15.40
N CYS A 164 -11.45 -7.38 15.66
CA CYS A 164 -12.02 -7.71 16.98
C CYS A 164 -11.03 -7.85 18.14
N ASP A 165 -9.77 -8.22 17.87
CA ASP A 165 -8.75 -8.33 18.90
C ASP A 165 -8.16 -6.97 19.33
N THR A 166 -8.68 -5.85 18.80
CA THR A 166 -8.17 -4.47 18.97
C THR A 166 -9.29 -3.42 18.94
N GLY A 167 -10.38 -3.60 19.71
CA GLY A 167 -11.52 -2.65 19.75
C GLY A 167 -11.16 -1.16 19.84
N VAL A 168 -9.98 -0.82 20.35
CA VAL A 168 -9.39 0.52 20.32
C VAL A 168 -9.18 1.10 18.92
N ILE A 169 -8.84 0.30 17.89
CA ILE A 169 -8.77 0.79 16.50
C ILE A 169 -10.13 1.32 16.07
N GLU A 170 -11.17 0.51 16.28
CA GLU A 170 -12.52 0.89 15.92
C GLU A 170 -12.93 2.17 16.64
N GLU A 171 -12.62 2.33 17.93
CA GLU A 171 -13.00 3.52 18.67
C GLU A 171 -12.20 4.76 18.25
N ALA A 172 -10.86 4.67 18.25
CA ALA A 172 -9.95 5.80 18.12
C ALA A 172 -9.81 6.33 16.68
N SER A 173 -9.93 5.47 15.66
CA SER A 173 -9.79 5.88 14.26
C SER A 173 -10.89 6.85 13.83
N ASP A 174 -10.50 7.89 13.07
CA ASP A 174 -11.47 8.80 12.44
C ASP A 174 -12.06 8.20 11.15
N GLN A 175 -11.25 7.46 10.41
CA GLN A 175 -11.63 6.75 9.18
C GLN A 175 -11.04 5.35 9.16
N ILE A 176 -11.79 4.41 8.59
CA ILE A 176 -11.35 3.03 8.39
C ILE A 176 -11.68 2.62 6.96
N LEU A 177 -10.65 2.20 6.24
CA LEU A 177 -10.69 1.79 4.85
C LEU A 177 -10.29 0.32 4.76
N PHE A 178 -11.13 -0.51 4.16
CA PHE A 178 -10.74 -1.85 3.75
C PHE A 178 -10.46 -1.90 2.26
N LEU A 179 -9.54 -2.78 1.88
CA LEU A 179 -9.23 -3.08 0.49
C LEU A 179 -9.72 -4.50 0.19
N LEU A 180 -10.48 -4.65 -0.90
CA LEU A 180 -10.92 -5.95 -1.39
C LEU A 180 -10.57 -6.09 -2.87
N ARG A 181 -9.86 -7.16 -3.22
CA ARG A 181 -9.64 -7.60 -4.61
C ARG A 181 -10.31 -8.96 -4.78
N ARG A 182 -11.44 -9.01 -5.46
CA ARG A 182 -12.17 -10.27 -5.67
C ARG A 182 -11.36 -11.27 -6.51
N GLU A 183 -10.63 -10.75 -7.49
CA GLU A 183 -9.73 -11.56 -8.33
C GLU A 183 -8.62 -12.29 -7.57
N TYR A 184 -8.33 -11.89 -6.32
CA TYR A 184 -7.37 -12.60 -5.47
C TYR A 184 -7.92 -13.97 -5.01
N TYR A 185 -9.24 -14.08 -4.81
CA TYR A 185 -9.90 -15.30 -4.34
C TYR A 185 -10.45 -16.13 -5.50
N ASP A 186 -10.99 -15.47 -6.52
CA ASP A 186 -11.44 -16.09 -7.77
C ASP A 186 -10.93 -15.26 -8.95
N PRO A 187 -9.93 -15.75 -9.72
CA PRO A 187 -9.38 -15.02 -10.86
C PRO A 187 -10.39 -14.56 -11.91
N MET A 188 -11.59 -15.14 -11.94
CA MET A 188 -12.67 -14.77 -12.84
C MET A 188 -13.65 -13.72 -12.26
N ASP A 189 -13.64 -13.47 -10.95
CA ASP A 189 -14.50 -12.47 -10.31
C ASP A 189 -13.87 -11.07 -10.38
N LYS A 190 -14.39 -10.26 -11.31
CA LYS A 190 -14.02 -8.85 -11.53
C LYS A 190 -12.51 -8.61 -11.66
N PRO A 191 -11.87 -9.20 -12.69
CA PRO A 191 -10.44 -9.04 -12.90
C PRO A 191 -10.05 -7.58 -13.12
N GLY A 192 -8.93 -7.16 -12.54
CA GLY A 192 -8.41 -5.80 -12.58
C GLY A 192 -9.21 -4.77 -11.77
N ILE A 193 -10.21 -5.20 -10.98
CA ILE A 193 -11.02 -4.29 -10.14
C ILE A 193 -10.72 -4.54 -8.67
N GLY A 194 -10.33 -3.46 -7.98
CA GLY A 194 -10.31 -3.37 -6.53
C GLY A 194 -11.52 -2.62 -6.01
N GLU A 195 -11.81 -2.81 -4.73
CA GLU A 195 -12.84 -2.08 -4.00
C GLU A 195 -12.22 -1.47 -2.74
N ILE A 196 -12.39 -0.16 -2.57
CA ILE A 196 -12.07 0.55 -1.34
C ILE A 196 -13.37 0.71 -0.56
N ILE A 197 -13.45 0.10 0.61
CA ILE A 197 -14.64 0.10 1.46
C ILE A 197 -14.39 1.05 2.62
N VAL A 198 -15.09 2.19 2.63
CA VAL A 198 -15.11 3.14 3.74
C VAL A 198 -16.06 2.58 4.81
N ALA A 199 -15.50 1.82 5.76
CA ALA A 199 -16.26 1.16 6.81
C ALA A 199 -16.60 2.10 7.98
N LYS A 200 -15.73 3.07 8.25
CA LYS A 200 -15.96 4.13 9.23
C LYS A 200 -15.53 5.47 8.64
N ASN A 201 -16.34 6.49 8.87
CA ASN A 201 -16.00 7.88 8.56
C ASN A 201 -16.69 8.80 9.57
N ARG A 202 -15.94 9.35 10.53
CA ARG A 202 -16.52 10.22 11.59
C ARG A 202 -17.17 11.48 11.04
N PHE A 203 -16.73 11.96 9.88
CA PHE A 203 -17.14 13.25 9.30
C PHE A 203 -17.82 13.10 7.93
N GLY A 204 -18.39 11.94 7.63
CA GLY A 204 -19.02 11.73 6.33
C GLY A 204 -19.69 10.39 6.16
N LEU A 205 -20.03 10.05 4.92
CA LEU A 205 -20.70 8.82 4.57
C LEU A 205 -19.73 7.64 4.54
N THR A 206 -20.27 6.46 4.84
CA THR A 206 -19.65 5.16 4.57
C THR A 206 -20.12 4.66 3.20
N GLY A 207 -19.42 3.68 2.65
CA GLY A 207 -19.74 3.13 1.34
C GLY A 207 -18.57 2.41 0.73
N ALA A 208 -18.71 2.01 -0.52
CA ALA A 208 -17.62 1.39 -1.26
C ALA A 208 -17.46 2.03 -2.63
N VAL A 209 -16.20 2.15 -3.04
CA VAL A 209 -15.80 2.74 -4.32
C VAL A 209 -14.97 1.72 -5.07
N ASN A 210 -15.34 1.45 -6.32
CA ASN A 210 -14.52 0.62 -7.19
C ASN A 210 -13.31 1.43 -7.66
N VAL A 211 -12.19 0.74 -7.85
CA VAL A 211 -10.93 1.27 -8.39
C VAL A 211 -10.35 0.27 -9.36
N THR A 212 -9.55 0.73 -10.32
CA THR A 212 -8.81 -0.17 -11.20
C THR A 212 -7.51 -0.57 -10.51
N PHE A 213 -7.15 -1.85 -10.53
CA PHE A 213 -5.89 -2.34 -9.98
C PHE A 213 -5.01 -2.92 -11.10
N ARG A 214 -3.81 -2.35 -11.24
CA ARG A 214 -2.78 -2.82 -12.16
C ARG A 214 -1.76 -3.66 -11.41
N LYS A 215 -1.84 -4.97 -11.55
CA LYS A 215 -0.99 -5.93 -10.82
C LYS A 215 0.49 -5.79 -11.16
N GLU A 216 0.81 -5.42 -12.40
CA GLU A 216 2.19 -5.38 -12.90
C GLU A 216 3.04 -4.32 -12.19
N VAL A 217 2.39 -3.25 -11.74
CA VAL A 217 3.00 -2.09 -11.07
C VAL A 217 2.47 -1.86 -9.65
N GLY A 218 1.60 -2.74 -9.16
CA GLY A 218 1.00 -2.65 -7.82
C GLY A 218 0.24 -1.33 -7.58
N LYS A 219 -0.48 -0.82 -8.58
CA LYS A 219 -1.09 0.52 -8.56
C LYS A 219 -2.62 0.44 -8.56
N PHE A 220 -3.25 1.21 -7.67
CA PHE A 220 -4.67 1.52 -7.75
C PHE A 220 -4.85 2.84 -8.51
N GLU A 221 -5.76 2.83 -9.48
CA GLU A 221 -6.09 3.98 -10.33
C GLU A 221 -7.59 4.28 -10.25
N ASN A 222 -7.95 5.49 -10.69
CA ASN A 222 -9.35 5.88 -10.84
C ASN A 222 -10.09 4.82 -11.66
N TYR A 223 -11.30 4.48 -11.22
CA TYR A 223 -12.10 3.47 -11.91
C TYR A 223 -12.34 3.88 -13.35
N THR A 224 -11.74 3.11 -14.24
CA THR A 224 -12.13 3.09 -15.64
C THR A 224 -12.91 1.80 -15.86
N SER A 225 -14.07 1.91 -16.50
CA SER A 225 -14.79 0.72 -16.98
C SER A 225 -13.94 0.10 -18.08
N TYR A 226 -13.01 -0.79 -17.72
CA TYR A 226 -12.22 -1.52 -18.70
C TYR A 226 -13.19 -2.38 -19.54
N LYS A 227 -13.43 -1.98 -20.79
CA LYS A 227 -13.98 -2.91 -21.78
C LYS A 227 -12.89 -3.96 -22.00
N GLN A 228 -13.10 -5.18 -21.53
CA GLN A 228 -12.26 -6.30 -21.93
C GLN A 228 -12.33 -6.40 -23.46
N ASN A 229 -11.24 -6.01 -24.14
CA ASN A 229 -10.93 -6.59 -25.44
C ASN A 229 -10.52 -8.03 -25.14
N TYR A 230 -11.52 -8.91 -25.03
CA TYR A 230 -11.29 -10.32 -25.29
C TYR A 230 -10.77 -10.40 -26.72
N VAL A 231 -9.45 -10.47 -26.87
CA VAL A 231 -8.86 -11.04 -28.08
C VAL A 231 -9.29 -12.49 -28.05
N SER A 232 -10.32 -12.80 -28.84
CA SER A 232 -10.78 -14.14 -29.12
C SER A 232 -9.68 -14.93 -29.83
N ASN A 233 -8.73 -15.47 -29.08
CA ASN A 233 -7.80 -16.49 -29.57
C ASN A 233 -8.43 -17.89 -29.52
N ILE A 234 -9.74 -18.01 -29.81
CA ILE A 234 -10.45 -19.31 -29.84
C ILE A 234 -10.88 -19.70 -31.27
N GLU A 235 -10.56 -18.95 -32.32
CA GLU A 235 -10.84 -19.37 -33.70
C GLU A 235 -9.57 -19.52 -34.54
N LEU A 236 -8.68 -20.46 -34.21
CA LEU A 236 -7.70 -20.96 -35.18
C LEU A 236 -7.43 -22.49 -35.15
N ASP A 237 -8.05 -23.27 -34.26
CA ASP A 237 -7.80 -24.73 -34.20
C ASP A 237 -8.94 -25.62 -34.75
N GLU A 238 -10.14 -25.10 -35.06
CA GLU A 238 -11.25 -25.95 -35.56
C GLU A 238 -11.40 -26.02 -37.10
N PHE A 239 -10.62 -25.29 -37.89
CA PHE A 239 -10.75 -25.32 -39.36
C PHE A 239 -9.71 -26.17 -40.12
N SER A 240 -8.85 -26.92 -39.41
CA SER A 240 -7.86 -27.79 -40.06
C SER A 240 -8.35 -29.22 -40.33
N HIS A 241 -9.54 -29.62 -39.86
CA HIS A 241 -10.05 -31.00 -39.99
C HIS A 241 -11.24 -31.17 -40.95
N PHE A 242 -11.62 -30.13 -41.70
CA PHE A 242 -12.64 -30.23 -42.75
C PHE A 242 -12.20 -29.53 -44.04
N ARG A 243 -11.12 -30.03 -44.67
CA ARG A 243 -11.01 -30.03 -46.13
C ARG A 243 -10.48 -31.38 -46.58
N SER A 244 -11.30 -31.97 -47.46
CA SER A 244 -11.14 -33.20 -48.26
C SER A 244 -9.72 -33.50 -48.73
#